data_AF-A0A920QMH1-F1
#
_entry.id   AF-A0A920QMH1-F1
#
_cell.length_a   1.000
_cell.length_b   1.000
_cell.length_c   1.000
_cell.angle_alpha   90.00
_cell.angle_beta   90.00
_cell.angle_gamma   90.00
#
_symmetry.space_group_name_H-M   'P 1'
#
loop_
_entity.id
_entity.type
_entity.pdbx_description
1 polymer ?
#
loop_
_entity_poly.entity_id
_entity_poly.type
_entity_poly.pdbx_seq_one_letter_code
_entity_poly.pdbx_strand_id
1 'polypeptide(L)'
;MKELKTSAEVGGMGHSVKRKEDARFIRGKGNYTDDVVLPGMLHMDIVRSPYAYAKIKSINTDKAMAIPGVHAVITVKGLKG
;
A
#
# COMPACT_ATOMS: atom_id res chain seq x y z
N MET A 1 28.63 -44.49 -9.02
CA MET A 1 27.70 -43.49 -8.46
C MET A 1 26.58 -43.28 -9.46
N LYS A 2 25.32 -43.54 -9.08
CA LYS A 2 24.17 -43.32 -9.96
C LYS A 2 23.84 -41.83 -9.92
N GLU A 3 23.81 -41.18 -11.07
CA GLU A 3 23.47 -39.76 -11.18
C GLU A 3 22.02 -39.58 -10.71
N LEU A 4 21.82 -39.02 -9.52
CA LEU A 4 20.50 -38.75 -8.96
C LEU A 4 19.94 -37.52 -9.68
N LYS A 5 19.13 -37.74 -10.72
CA LYS A 5 18.39 -36.69 -11.42
C LYS A 5 16.91 -36.80 -11.03
N THR A 6 16.40 -35.78 -10.35
CA THR A 6 14.99 -35.64 -10.03
C THR A 6 14.20 -35.52 -11.34
N SER A 7 13.10 -36.27 -11.50
CA SER A 7 12.28 -36.20 -12.71
C SER A 7 11.57 -34.84 -12.82
N ALA A 8 11.38 -34.34 -14.04
CA ALA A 8 10.70 -33.06 -14.31
C ALA A 8 9.26 -33.00 -13.77
N GLU A 9 8.70 -34.16 -13.45
CA GLU A 9 7.36 -34.38 -12.93
C GLU A 9 7.23 -33.95 -11.46
N VAL A 10 8.35 -33.90 -10.72
CA VAL A 10 8.39 -33.47 -9.31
C VAL A 10 9.06 -32.09 -9.22
N GLY A 11 8.26 -31.04 -9.31
CA GLY A 11 8.71 -29.67 -9.07
C GLY A 11 9.03 -29.43 -7.59
N GLY A 12 10.24 -28.99 -7.29
CA GLY A 12 10.72 -28.76 -5.92
C GLY A 12 11.93 -27.84 -5.84
N MET A 13 12.54 -27.77 -4.66
CA MET A 13 13.70 -26.90 -4.39
C MET A 13 14.83 -27.17 -5.40
N GLY A 14 15.38 -26.11 -6.00
CA GLY A 14 16.47 -26.18 -6.98
C GLY A 14 16.04 -26.29 -8.45
N HIS A 15 14.74 -26.44 -8.75
CA HIS A 15 14.25 -26.47 -10.13
C HIS A 15 13.90 -25.07 -10.65
N SER A 16 14.11 -24.83 -11.95
CA SER A 16 13.59 -23.65 -12.62
C SER A 16 12.10 -23.83 -12.87
N VAL A 17 11.27 -23.07 -12.15
CA VAL A 17 9.81 -23.13 -12.24
C VAL A 17 9.29 -21.78 -12.70
N LYS A 18 8.27 -21.77 -13.56
CA LYS A 18 7.58 -20.53 -13.93
C LYS A 18 6.91 -19.93 -12.69
N ARG A 19 7.03 -18.62 -12.49
CA ARG A 19 6.35 -17.95 -11.38
C ARG A 19 4.85 -17.96 -11.61
N LYS A 20 4.09 -18.14 -10.53
CA LYS A 20 2.62 -18.13 -10.58
C LYS A 20 2.10 -16.74 -10.93
N GLU A 21 2.79 -15.72 -10.46
CA GLU A 21 2.42 -14.32 -10.52
C GLU A 21 2.63 -13.72 -11.92
N ASP A 22 3.59 -14.24 -12.70
CA ASP A 22 3.98 -13.68 -13.99
C ASP A 22 2.76 -13.52 -14.91
N ALA A 23 1.91 -14.55 -15.03
CA ALA A 23 0.77 -14.54 -15.93
C ALA A 23 -0.24 -13.42 -15.65
N ARG A 24 -0.43 -13.02 -14.39
CA ARG A 24 -1.34 -11.92 -14.05
C ARG A 24 -0.67 -10.56 -14.16
N PHE A 25 0.59 -10.42 -13.71
CA PHE A 25 1.25 -9.12 -13.70
C PHE A 25 1.69 -8.66 -15.09
N ILE A 26 2.29 -9.53 -15.90
CA ILE A 26 2.78 -9.13 -17.24
C ILE A 26 1.64 -8.82 -18.22
N ARG A 27 0.42 -9.23 -17.89
CA ARG A 27 -0.78 -9.02 -18.73
C ARG A 27 -1.66 -7.88 -18.23
N GLY A 28 -1.22 -7.12 -17.21
CA GLY A 28 -2.04 -6.07 -16.61
C GLY A 28 -3.31 -6.59 -15.93
N LYS A 29 -3.32 -7.86 -15.51
CA LYS A 29 -4.44 -8.52 -14.81
C LYS A 29 -4.18 -8.71 -13.32
N GLY A 30 -3.05 -8.23 -12.82
CA GLY A 30 -2.78 -8.14 -11.39
C GLY A 30 -3.42 -6.86 -10.85
N ASN A 31 -3.98 -6.95 -9.64
CA ASN A 31 -4.43 -5.78 -8.90
C ASN A 31 -3.42 -5.51 -7.79
N TYR A 32 -2.97 -4.27 -7.68
CA TYR A 32 -2.29 -3.70 -6.54
C TYR A 32 -3.31 -3.10 -5.57
N THR A 33 -2.86 -2.76 -4.37
CA THR A 33 -3.72 -2.13 -3.36
C THR A 33 -4.35 -0.82 -3.87
N ASP A 34 -3.63 -0.08 -4.71
CA ASP A 34 -4.09 1.20 -5.28
C ASP A 34 -5.13 1.04 -6.39
N ASP A 35 -5.29 -0.18 -6.94
CA ASP A 35 -6.31 -0.48 -7.94
C ASP A 35 -7.69 -0.77 -7.30
N VAL A 36 -7.75 -0.86 -5.97
CA VAL A 36 -8.98 -1.16 -5.23
C VAL A 36 -9.82 0.11 -5.10
N VAL A 37 -11.04 0.08 -5.63
CA VAL A 37 -12.03 1.15 -5.49
C VAL A 37 -13.27 0.62 -4.79
N LEU A 38 -13.65 1.25 -3.68
CA LEU A 38 -14.85 0.91 -2.92
C LEU A 38 -15.88 2.06 -2.98
N PRO A 39 -17.20 1.76 -2.94
CA PRO A 39 -18.22 2.79 -2.84
C PRO A 39 -18.00 3.67 -1.60
N GLY A 40 -17.96 5.00 -1.79
CA GLY A 40 -17.75 5.95 -0.70
C GLY A 40 -16.31 6.08 -0.20
N MET A 41 -15.33 5.54 -0.93
CA MET A 41 -13.91 5.64 -0.56
C MET A 41 -13.45 7.12 -0.49
N LEU A 42 -12.84 7.49 0.64
CA LEU A 42 -12.19 8.78 0.82
C LEU A 42 -10.71 8.66 0.48
N HIS A 43 -10.15 9.73 -0.07
CA HIS A 43 -8.72 9.88 -0.28
C HIS A 43 -8.14 10.70 0.87
N MET A 44 -6.92 10.37 1.29
CA MET A 44 -6.22 11.10 2.34
C MET A 44 -4.88 11.62 1.86
N ASP A 45 -4.44 12.73 2.46
CA ASP A 45 -3.08 13.23 2.36
C ASP A 45 -2.52 13.49 3.76
N ILE A 46 -1.20 13.37 3.89
CA ILE A 46 -0.50 13.50 5.17
C ILE A 46 0.30 14.79 5.16
N VAL A 47 -0.12 15.75 5.97
CA VAL A 47 0.65 16.97 6.24
C VAL A 47 1.85 16.62 7.12
N ARG A 48 3.05 16.63 6.53
CA ARG A 48 4.31 16.32 7.22
C ARG A 48 4.98 17.59 7.75
N SER A 49 5.78 17.43 8.81
CA SER A 49 6.63 18.51 9.31
C SER A 49 7.67 18.92 8.25
N PRO A 50 7.83 20.22 7.94
CA PRO A 50 8.93 20.70 7.10
C PRO A 50 10.25 20.78 7.87
N TYR A 51 10.22 20.60 9.20
CA TYR A 51 11.39 20.64 10.07
C TYR A 51 11.77 19.23 10.54
N ALA A 52 13.06 18.92 10.55
CA ALA A 52 13.59 17.64 11.04
C ALA A 52 13.31 17.43 12.55
N TYR A 53 13.30 18.51 13.34
CA TYR A 53 12.95 18.49 14.76
C TYR A 53 12.24 19.79 15.15
N ALA A 54 11.05 19.68 15.73
CA ALA A 54 10.29 20.82 16.22
C ALA A 54 9.27 20.38 17.28
N LYS A 55 8.91 21.31 18.18
CA LYS A 55 7.77 21.15 19.07
C LYS A 55 6.50 21.68 18.41
N ILE A 56 5.49 20.84 18.27
CA ILE A 56 4.16 21.26 17.79
C ILE A 56 3.50 22.11 18.88
N LYS A 57 3.28 23.40 18.60
CA LYS A 57 2.56 24.31 19.51
C LYS A 57 1.05 24.29 19.29
N SER A 58 0.64 24.25 18.02
CA SER A 58 -0.77 24.24 17.60
C SER A 58 -0.90 23.66 16.20
N ILE A 59 -2.12 23.23 15.87
CA ILE A 59 -2.54 22.82 14.52
C ILE A 59 -3.83 23.59 14.23
N ASN A 60 -3.86 24.36 13.13
CA ASN A 60 -5.08 25.02 12.64
C ASN A 60 -5.63 24.21 11.45
N THR A 61 -6.90 23.82 11.55
CA THR A 61 -7.60 23.01 10.53
C THR A 61 -8.61 23.81 9.70
N ASP A 62 -8.84 25.07 10.02
CA ASP A 62 -9.97 25.88 9.51
C ASP A 62 -9.92 26.01 7.99
N LYS A 63 -8.73 26.34 7.45
CA LYS A 63 -8.55 26.49 6.00
C LYS A 63 -8.76 25.18 5.24
N ALA A 64 -8.29 24.07 5.78
CA ALA A 64 -8.47 22.77 5.15
C ALA A 64 -9.94 22.34 5.17
N MET A 65 -10.63 22.54 6.29
CA MET A 65 -12.06 22.23 6.42
C MET A 65 -12.96 23.11 5.54
N ALA A 66 -12.51 24.32 5.17
CA ALA A 66 -13.26 25.20 4.28
C ALA A 66 -13.17 24.82 2.79
N ILE A 67 -12.28 23.89 2.41
CA ILE A 67 -12.13 23.44 1.01
C ILE A 67 -13.27 22.49 0.65
N PRO A 68 -14.04 22.76 -0.43
CA PRO A 68 -15.07 21.84 -0.90
C PRO A 68 -14.52 20.44 -1.17
N GLY A 69 -15.18 19.42 -0.63
CA GLY A 69 -14.78 18.02 -0.78
C GLY A 69 -13.87 17.48 0.34
N VAL A 70 -13.33 18.33 1.22
CA VAL A 70 -12.65 17.85 2.43
C VAL A 70 -13.68 17.31 3.41
N HIS A 71 -13.59 16.01 3.69
CA HIS A 71 -14.53 15.34 4.59
C HIS A 71 -14.13 15.52 6.07
N ALA A 72 -12.83 15.44 6.38
CA ALA A 72 -12.33 15.56 7.75
C ALA A 72 -10.84 15.95 7.77
N VAL A 73 -10.42 16.59 8.86
CA VAL A 73 -9.01 16.78 9.22
C VAL A 73 -8.75 16.08 10.54
N ILE A 74 -7.96 15.00 10.50
CA ILE A 74 -7.70 14.15 11.66
C ILE A 74 -6.42 14.62 12.36
N THR A 75 -6.53 14.96 13.64
CA THR A 75 -5.39 15.33 14.50
C THR A 75 -5.44 14.51 15.78
N VAL A 76 -4.35 14.54 16.56
CA VAL A 76 -4.26 13.84 17.86
C VAL A 76 -5.42 14.18 18.80
N LYS A 77 -5.94 15.42 18.75
CA LYS A 77 -7.05 15.87 19.62
C LYS A 77 -8.33 15.04 19.43
N GLY A 78 -8.53 14.44 18.26
CA GLY A 78 -9.72 13.66 17.92
C GLY A 78 -9.57 12.15 18.12
N LEU A 79 -8.39 11.65 18.49
CA LEU A 79 -8.14 10.22 18.67
C LEU A 79 -8.52 9.77 20.09
N LYS A 80 -9.25 8.67 20.20
CA LYS A 80 -9.49 7.95 21.46
C LYS A 80 -8.55 6.73 21.49
N GLY A 81 -7.84 6.56 22.60
CA GLY A 81 -6.97 5.40 22.85
C GLY A 81 -7.73 4.18 23.32
#